data_AF-A0A954N7D9-F1
#
_entry.id   AF-A0A954N7D9-F1
#
_cell.length_a   1.000
_cell.length_b   1.000
_cell.length_c   1.000
_cell.angle_alpha   90.00
_cell.angle_beta   90.00
_cell.angle_gamma   90.00
#
_symmetry.space_group_name_H-M   'P 1'
#
loop_
_entity.id
_entity.type
_entity.pdbx_description
1 polymer ?
#
loop_
_entity_poly.entity_id
_entity_poly.type
_entity_poly.pdbx_seq_one_letter_code
_entity_poly.pdbx_strand_id
1 'polypeptide(L)'
;MVYGRLLLKCLGYAVLGALPGVLLAILLAPRVGISVAMLGAFVAAMLAIPGTSPRRVLKLTAALIAAKNLPHASVTYDWVDEGEAPADATPNLSDALMQWIMATDVTRRRGWLVASGLVVGLVAGGALATHDVLSIGSVGRGLVLPFDGAKDSPMVQGVLLTLATATWGGVLAALVGAPAYRRPLLVAVPFAAFIATMIGFAVSNSRGGAILGMVAMFASAAALVAMLVAACGFEIEEDDNAPIDLETEEGVNRFFRRLRRDSEEYFDACEKRSWLGRYGLHVLFYSLFMAGAGISIFATSFSSMRTARQSRYWPAVDGVVTAVIARHEPDGNGIAKYHGRAVYQYTVNGTHYSADIMDFRSKPRHHGQFNATQDVPFDPGDSVRVYYNPNAPEEAVLVTGADPIQSAIFTAACVMAVLGMVGFTISAMYFLSVRARKAAYLSSRFGPGQ
;
A
#
# COMPACT_ATOMS: atom_id res chain seq x y z
N MET A 1 -17.09 22.61 15.77
CA MET A 1 -17.78 21.36 16.19
C MET A 1 -18.21 20.45 15.03
N VAL A 2 -18.63 20.99 13.88
CA VAL A 2 -19.15 20.21 12.73
C VAL A 2 -18.19 19.12 12.23
N TYR A 3 -16.90 19.45 12.04
CA TYR A 3 -15.88 18.48 11.60
C TYR A 3 -15.63 17.32 12.58
N GLY A 4 -15.78 17.56 13.89
CA GLY A 4 -15.61 16.52 14.90
C GLY A 4 -16.71 15.47 14.81
N ARG A 5 -17.96 15.90 14.60
CA ARG A 5 -19.09 14.98 14.40
C ARG A 5 -18.97 14.19 13.10
N LEU A 6 -18.48 14.81 12.03
CA LEU A 6 -18.24 14.11 10.76
C LEU A 6 -17.14 13.05 10.90
N LEU A 7 -16.01 13.40 11.52
CA LEU A 7 -14.92 12.45 11.76
C LEU A 7 -15.38 11.26 12.61
N LEU A 8 -16.16 11.52 13.67
CA LEU A 8 -16.72 10.48 14.54
C LEU A 8 -17.70 9.57 13.77
N LYS A 9 -18.50 10.13 12.86
CA LYS A 9 -19.36 9.36 11.95
C LYS A 9 -18.51 8.49 11.01
N CYS A 10 -17.55 9.04 10.28
CA CYS A 10 -16.68 8.25 9.41
C CYS A 10 -15.98 7.12 10.16
N LEU A 11 -15.50 7.38 11.39
CA LEU A 11 -14.88 6.35 12.23
C LEU A 11 -15.89 5.26 12.65
N GLY A 12 -17.10 5.66 13.06
CA GLY A 12 -18.15 4.72 13.44
C GLY A 12 -18.59 3.82 12.29
N TYR A 13 -18.78 4.38 11.10
CA TYR A 13 -19.09 3.61 9.91
C TYR A 13 -17.91 2.71 9.48
N ALA A 14 -16.66 3.20 9.57
CA ALA A 14 -15.49 2.37 9.28
C ALA A 14 -15.42 1.14 10.20
N VAL A 15 -15.65 1.32 11.50
CA VAL A 15 -15.71 0.20 12.45
C VAL A 15 -16.82 -0.77 12.09
N LEU A 16 -18.02 -0.25 11.77
CA LEU A 16 -19.18 -1.07 11.43
C LEU A 16 -18.98 -1.85 10.12
N GLY A 17 -18.36 -1.22 9.12
CA GLY A 17 -17.97 -1.85 7.86
C GLY A 17 -16.86 -2.88 7.99
N ALA A 18 -16.00 -2.76 9.02
CA ALA A 18 -14.94 -3.74 9.29
C ALA A 18 -15.47 -5.05 9.88
N LEU A 19 -16.61 -5.01 10.58
CA LEU A 19 -17.13 -6.14 11.38
C LEU A 19 -17.25 -7.46 10.60
N PRO A 20 -17.78 -7.51 9.37
CA PRO A 20 -17.88 -8.77 8.62
C PRO A 20 -16.51 -9.41 8.35
N GLY A 21 -15.50 -8.58 8.06
CA GLY A 21 -14.14 -9.05 7.84
C GLY A 21 -13.45 -9.47 9.14
N VAL A 22 -13.66 -8.76 10.24
CA VAL A 22 -13.15 -9.16 11.56
C VAL A 22 -13.75 -10.51 11.97
N LEU A 23 -15.06 -10.71 11.75
CA LEU A 23 -15.72 -11.99 12.01
C LEU A 23 -15.11 -13.11 11.15
N LEU A 24 -14.92 -12.86 9.86
CA LEU A 24 -14.29 -13.79 8.93
C LEU A 24 -12.85 -14.12 9.34
N ALA A 25 -12.11 -13.14 9.86
CA ALA A 25 -10.73 -13.30 10.32
C ALA A 25 -10.65 -14.22 11.54
N ILE A 26 -11.57 -14.06 12.48
CA ILE A 26 -11.60 -14.85 13.72
C ILE A 26 -12.07 -16.29 13.44
N LEU A 27 -13.09 -16.45 12.60
CA LEU A 27 -13.82 -17.71 12.51
C LEU A 27 -13.35 -18.66 11.42
N LEU A 28 -12.86 -18.14 10.29
CA LEU A 28 -12.71 -18.95 9.07
C LEU A 28 -11.34 -18.79 8.41
N ALA A 29 -10.90 -17.55 8.20
CA ALA A 29 -9.68 -17.26 7.46
C ALA A 29 -9.06 -15.92 7.93
N PRO A 30 -8.13 -15.95 8.90
CA PRO A 30 -7.52 -14.75 9.50
C PRO A 30 -7.07 -13.70 8.49
N ARG A 31 -6.45 -14.13 7.39
CA ARG A 31 -5.88 -13.22 6.39
C ARG A 31 -6.92 -12.62 5.44
N VAL A 32 -7.87 -13.45 4.95
CA VAL A 32 -8.96 -12.97 4.08
C VAL A 32 -9.87 -12.03 4.86
N GLY A 33 -10.14 -12.34 6.12
CA GLY A 33 -10.93 -11.49 7.00
C GLY A 33 -10.30 -10.12 7.23
N ILE A 34 -8.98 -10.02 7.40
CA ILE A 34 -8.30 -8.72 7.52
C ILE A 34 -8.51 -7.87 6.25
N SER A 35 -8.35 -8.44 5.05
CA SER A 35 -8.57 -7.70 3.80
C SER A 35 -10.03 -7.27 3.64
N VAL A 36 -10.98 -8.15 3.95
CA VAL A 36 -12.43 -7.83 3.92
C VAL A 36 -12.77 -6.76 4.97
N ALA A 37 -12.11 -6.78 6.13
CA ALA A 37 -12.33 -5.79 7.20
C ALA A 37 -11.83 -4.42 6.76
N MET A 38 -10.64 -4.35 6.16
CA MET A 38 -10.06 -3.10 5.66
C MET A 38 -10.88 -2.51 4.50
N LEU A 39 -11.32 -3.35 3.55
CA LEU A 39 -12.17 -2.92 2.45
C LEU A 39 -13.55 -2.45 2.93
N GLY A 40 -14.18 -3.22 3.80
CA GLY A 40 -15.48 -2.87 4.38
C GLY A 40 -15.42 -1.59 5.21
N ALA A 41 -14.36 -1.41 6.00
CA ALA A 41 -14.11 -0.19 6.74
C ALA A 41 -13.97 1.02 5.82
N PHE A 42 -13.24 0.87 4.72
CA PHE A 42 -13.04 1.93 3.75
C PHE A 42 -14.34 2.32 3.05
N VAL A 43 -15.09 1.35 2.53
CA VAL A 43 -16.38 1.59 1.85
C VAL A 43 -17.37 2.26 2.80
N ALA A 44 -17.47 1.78 4.04
CA ALA A 44 -18.37 2.37 5.02
C ALA A 44 -17.92 3.79 5.45
N ALA A 45 -16.63 4.06 5.57
CA ALA A 45 -16.11 5.40 5.83
C ALA A 45 -16.44 6.38 4.69
N MET A 46 -16.38 5.93 3.43
CA MET A 46 -16.78 6.72 2.26
C MET A 46 -18.28 7.02 2.27
N LEU A 47 -19.12 6.05 2.64
CA LEU A 47 -20.58 6.24 2.76
C LEU A 47 -20.98 7.18 3.89
N ALA A 48 -20.08 7.48 4.83
CA ALA A 48 -20.34 8.44 5.91
C ALA A 48 -20.12 9.91 5.49
N ILE A 49 -19.65 10.17 4.27
CA ILE A 49 -19.48 11.52 3.74
C ILE A 49 -20.86 12.13 3.43
N PRO A 50 -21.16 13.36 3.89
CA PRO A 50 -22.41 14.04 3.56
C PRO A 50 -22.59 14.14 2.04
N GLY A 51 -23.76 13.75 1.54
CA GLY A 51 -24.06 13.75 0.10
C GLY A 51 -23.79 12.42 -0.63
N THR A 52 -23.06 11.48 -0.02
CA THR A 52 -22.91 10.11 -0.53
C THR A 52 -23.95 9.19 0.11
N SER A 53 -25.11 9.04 -0.52
CA SER A 53 -26.07 8.02 -0.07
C SER A 53 -25.75 6.67 -0.73
N PRO A 54 -25.92 5.52 -0.04
CA PRO A 54 -25.72 4.20 -0.66
C PRO A 54 -26.57 4.01 -1.92
N ARG A 55 -27.78 4.58 -1.93
CA ARG A 55 -28.66 4.61 -3.11
C ARG A 55 -28.06 5.40 -4.26
N ARG A 56 -27.45 6.55 -3.99
CA ARG A 56 -26.80 7.41 -5.01
C ARG A 56 -25.57 6.73 -5.59
N VAL A 57 -24.72 6.12 -4.75
CA VAL A 57 -23.55 5.35 -5.20
C VAL A 57 -23.97 4.16 -6.04
N LEU A 58 -25.02 3.43 -5.64
CA LEU A 58 -25.56 2.31 -6.41
C LEU A 58 -26.15 2.76 -7.75
N LYS A 59 -26.92 3.85 -7.77
CA LYS A 59 -27.48 4.46 -8.99
C LYS A 59 -26.38 4.93 -9.94
N LEU A 60 -25.35 5.62 -9.45
CA LEU A 60 -24.18 6.05 -10.24
C LEU A 60 -23.42 4.86 -10.82
N THR A 61 -23.21 3.81 -10.02
CA THR A 61 -22.51 2.60 -10.47
C THR A 61 -23.32 1.87 -11.54
N ALA A 62 -24.63 1.72 -11.34
CA ALA A 62 -25.54 1.10 -12.30
C ALA A 62 -25.63 1.93 -13.59
N ALA A 63 -25.70 3.26 -13.49
CA ALA A 63 -25.69 4.18 -14.62
C ALA A 63 -24.38 4.06 -15.43
N LEU A 64 -23.22 4.02 -14.78
CA LEU A 64 -21.91 3.79 -15.43
C LEU A 64 -21.83 2.44 -16.15
N ILE A 65 -22.33 1.37 -15.52
CA ILE A 65 -22.38 0.03 -16.13
C ILE A 65 -23.33 0.01 -17.32
N ALA A 66 -24.51 0.64 -17.20
CA ALA A 66 -25.49 0.74 -18.28
C ALA A 66 -24.96 1.57 -19.46
N ALA A 67 -24.39 2.75 -19.18
CA ALA A 67 -23.80 3.65 -20.17
C ALA A 67 -22.71 2.97 -21.02
N LYS A 68 -21.92 2.09 -20.40
CA LYS A 68 -20.83 1.38 -21.09
C LYS A 68 -21.30 0.19 -21.93
N ASN A 69 -22.42 -0.44 -21.58
CA ASN A 69 -22.87 -1.69 -22.21
C ASN A 69 -24.10 -1.53 -23.12
N LEU A 70 -24.80 -0.40 -23.07
CA LEU A 70 -25.97 -0.14 -23.90
C LEU A 70 -25.65 0.99 -24.91
N PRO A 71 -25.63 0.71 -26.23
CA PRO A 71 -25.50 1.76 -27.23
C PRO A 71 -26.69 2.73 -27.11
N HIS A 72 -26.42 4.04 -27.05
CA HIS A 72 -27.37 5.15 -26.87
C HIS A 72 -27.85 5.49 -25.44
N ALA A 73 -27.19 5.00 -24.39
CA ALA A 73 -27.58 5.27 -22.99
C ALA A 73 -27.15 6.65 -22.43
N SER A 74 -27.17 7.73 -23.22
CA SER A 74 -26.84 9.09 -22.77
C SER A 74 -27.80 9.64 -21.70
N VAL A 75 -28.98 9.02 -21.52
CA VAL A 75 -30.04 9.42 -20.57
C VAL A 75 -29.83 8.82 -19.16
N THR A 76 -28.75 8.06 -18.94
CA THR A 76 -28.54 7.37 -17.65
C THR A 76 -28.16 8.30 -16.48
N TYR A 77 -27.74 9.53 -16.74
CA TYR A 77 -27.48 10.52 -15.70
C TYR A 77 -28.75 11.00 -15.00
N ASP A 78 -29.90 11.02 -15.70
CA ASP A 78 -31.20 11.42 -15.15
C ASP A 78 -31.70 10.45 -14.05
N TRP A 79 -31.12 9.25 -13.96
CA TRP A 79 -31.46 8.26 -12.92
C TRP A 79 -30.84 8.59 -11.56
N VAL A 80 -29.82 9.44 -11.54
CA VAL A 80 -29.13 9.90 -10.34
C VAL A 80 -29.85 11.14 -9.84
N ASP A 81 -30.87 10.97 -9.00
CA ASP A 81 -31.63 12.09 -8.42
C ASP A 81 -30.68 13.22 -7.98
N GLU A 82 -30.86 14.40 -8.58
CA GLU A 82 -30.36 15.66 -8.04
C GLU A 82 -31.16 15.92 -6.77
N GLY A 83 -30.76 15.31 -5.66
CA GLY A 83 -31.37 15.63 -4.38
C GLY A 83 -31.28 17.14 -4.18
N GLU A 84 -32.44 17.78 -4.01
CA GLU A 84 -32.57 19.23 -3.80
C GLU A 84 -31.43 19.71 -2.89
N ALA A 85 -30.51 20.48 -3.45
CA ALA A 85 -29.43 21.06 -2.67
C ALA A 85 -30.09 21.96 -1.62
N PRO A 86 -29.87 21.75 -0.30
CA PRO A 86 -30.45 22.63 0.70
C PRO A 86 -30.03 24.06 0.38
N ALA A 87 -31.02 24.95 0.22
CA ALA A 87 -30.89 26.29 -0.34
C ALA A 87 -29.90 27.21 0.43
N ASP A 88 -29.44 26.77 1.60
CA ASP A 88 -28.61 27.55 2.53
C ASP A 88 -27.25 26.88 2.80
N ALA A 89 -26.88 25.86 2.02
CA ALA A 89 -25.66 25.10 2.27
C ALA A 89 -24.40 25.95 2.02
N THR A 90 -23.81 26.45 3.11
CA THR A 90 -22.39 26.83 3.15
C THR A 90 -21.57 25.83 2.34
N PRO A 91 -20.61 26.26 1.50
CA PRO A 91 -19.93 25.39 0.53
C PRO A 91 -19.58 24.07 1.19
N ASN A 92 -20.26 23.01 0.75
CA ASN A 92 -20.17 21.73 1.44
C ASN A 92 -18.71 21.31 1.40
N LEU A 93 -18.26 20.54 2.40
CA LEU A 93 -16.89 20.04 2.43
C LEU A 93 -16.52 19.32 1.12
N SER A 94 -17.50 18.70 0.45
CA SER A 94 -17.38 18.14 -0.90
C SER A 94 -16.95 19.17 -1.93
N ASP A 95 -17.56 20.35 -1.91
CA ASP A 95 -17.39 21.39 -2.94
C ASP A 95 -16.09 22.13 -2.70
N ALA A 96 -15.76 22.42 -1.43
CA ALA A 96 -14.45 22.96 -1.06
C ALA A 96 -13.31 21.96 -1.34
N LEU A 97 -13.54 20.66 -1.12
CA LEU A 97 -12.58 19.62 -1.46
C LEU A 97 -12.46 19.45 -2.98
N MET A 98 -13.56 19.49 -3.73
CA MET A 98 -13.56 19.39 -5.18
C MET A 98 -12.96 20.62 -5.85
N GLN A 99 -13.30 21.82 -5.40
CA GLN A 99 -12.61 23.05 -5.82
C GLN A 99 -11.13 22.99 -5.47
N TRP A 100 -10.77 22.46 -4.29
CA TRP A 100 -9.36 22.27 -3.98
C TRP A 100 -8.71 21.22 -4.89
N ILE A 101 -9.35 20.10 -5.19
CA ILE A 101 -8.82 19.08 -6.10
C ILE A 101 -8.69 19.64 -7.52
N MET A 102 -9.63 20.48 -7.96
CA MET A 102 -9.77 20.94 -9.35
C MET A 102 -9.22 22.35 -9.61
N ALA A 103 -8.75 23.10 -8.61
CA ALA A 103 -8.22 24.45 -8.84
C ALA A 103 -6.95 24.43 -9.70
N THR A 104 -7.07 24.98 -10.91
CA THR A 104 -6.13 24.90 -12.04
C THR A 104 -5.24 26.13 -12.24
N ASP A 105 -5.05 26.98 -11.23
CA ASP A 105 -4.40 28.30 -11.40
C ASP A 105 -2.86 28.30 -11.48
N VAL A 106 -2.23 27.43 -12.28
CA VAL A 106 -0.78 27.55 -12.54
C VAL A 106 -0.48 27.32 -14.01
N THR A 107 -0.16 28.38 -14.74
CA THR A 107 0.00 28.35 -16.22
C THR A 107 1.40 27.96 -16.73
N ARG A 108 2.37 27.62 -15.86
CA ARG A 108 3.73 27.28 -16.33
C ARG A 108 3.90 25.79 -16.64
N ARG A 109 3.99 25.46 -17.93
CA ARG A 109 4.48 24.16 -18.44
C ARG A 109 5.90 23.90 -17.93
N ARG A 110 6.11 22.83 -17.16
CA ARG A 110 7.41 22.42 -16.61
C ARG A 110 7.94 21.19 -17.33
N GLY A 111 8.33 21.34 -18.60
CA GLY A 111 8.86 20.24 -19.42
C GLY A 111 10.06 19.51 -18.80
N TRP A 112 10.84 20.20 -17.95
CA TRP A 112 11.97 19.59 -17.23
C TRP A 112 11.56 18.48 -16.26
N LEU A 113 10.33 18.50 -15.72
CA LEU A 113 9.83 17.42 -14.85
C LEU A 113 9.64 16.14 -15.67
N VAL A 114 9.06 16.22 -16.86
CA VAL A 114 8.90 15.08 -17.77
C VAL A 114 10.25 14.48 -18.13
N ALA A 115 11.22 15.34 -18.48
CA ALA A 115 12.59 14.91 -18.76
C ALA A 115 13.23 14.23 -17.54
N SER A 116 13.04 14.78 -16.33
CA SER A 116 13.55 14.15 -15.11
C SER A 116 12.90 12.80 -14.82
N GLY A 117 11.60 12.65 -15.08
CA GLY A 117 10.89 11.39 -14.94
C GLY A 117 11.36 10.33 -15.92
N LEU A 118 11.56 10.70 -17.18
CA LEU A 118 12.14 9.81 -18.20
C LEU A 118 13.53 9.32 -17.79
N VAL A 119 14.38 10.22 -17.30
CA VAL A 119 15.74 9.89 -16.84
C VAL A 119 15.71 8.96 -15.62
N VAL A 120 14.88 9.25 -14.62
CA VAL A 120 14.72 8.39 -13.44
C VAL A 120 14.20 7.01 -13.84
N GLY A 121 13.22 6.95 -14.74
CA GLY A 121 12.69 5.69 -15.25
C GLY A 121 13.73 4.88 -16.04
N LEU A 122 14.54 5.53 -16.89
CA LEU A 122 15.65 4.89 -17.60
C LEU A 122 16.69 4.32 -16.64
N VAL A 123 17.09 5.08 -15.62
CA VAL A 123 18.10 4.64 -14.64
C VAL A 123 17.57 3.47 -13.81
N ALA A 124 16.34 3.56 -13.30
CA ALA A 124 15.73 2.50 -12.50
C ALA A 124 15.50 1.22 -13.33
N GLY A 125 14.95 1.37 -14.54
CA GLY A 125 14.74 0.28 -15.48
C GLY A 125 16.03 -0.40 -15.90
N GLY A 126 17.03 0.40 -16.27
CA GLY A 126 18.34 -0.09 -16.68
C GLY A 126 19.07 -0.81 -15.55
N ALA A 127 18.99 -0.30 -14.32
CA ALA A 127 19.57 -0.95 -13.15
C ALA A 127 18.91 -2.31 -12.87
N LEU A 128 17.58 -2.39 -12.91
CA LEU A 128 16.82 -3.65 -12.76
C LEU A 128 17.14 -4.64 -13.87
N ALA A 129 17.12 -4.20 -15.13
CA ALA A 129 17.44 -5.02 -16.28
C ALA A 129 18.87 -5.56 -16.22
N THR A 130 19.84 -4.72 -15.87
CA THR A 130 21.25 -5.11 -15.75
C THR A 130 21.44 -6.11 -14.62
N HIS A 131 20.85 -5.85 -13.45
CA HIS A 131 20.88 -6.76 -12.31
C HIS A 131 20.35 -8.14 -12.72
N ASP A 132 19.20 -8.19 -13.40
CA ASP A 132 18.56 -9.45 -13.75
C ASP A 132 19.30 -10.21 -14.83
N VAL A 133 19.79 -9.53 -15.87
CA VAL A 133 20.60 -10.18 -16.91
C VAL A 133 21.86 -10.79 -16.33
N LEU A 134 22.54 -10.10 -15.41
CA LEU A 134 23.73 -10.62 -14.72
C LEU A 134 23.38 -11.76 -13.74
N SER A 135 22.24 -11.68 -13.05
CA SER A 135 21.80 -12.69 -12.09
C SER A 135 21.31 -13.97 -12.79
N ILE A 136 20.67 -13.85 -13.95
CA ILE A 136 20.31 -15.00 -14.79
C ILE A 136 21.56 -15.72 -15.28
N GLY A 137 22.61 -14.99 -15.67
CA GLY A 137 23.87 -15.58 -16.13
C GLY A 137 24.66 -16.33 -15.04
N SER A 138 24.49 -15.94 -13.77
CA SER A 138 25.28 -16.49 -12.64
C SER A 138 24.49 -17.46 -11.75
N VAL A 139 23.23 -17.15 -11.45
CA VAL A 139 22.38 -17.86 -10.48
C VAL A 139 21.16 -18.50 -11.16
N GLY A 140 20.94 -18.23 -12.45
CA GLY A 140 19.82 -18.76 -13.22
C GLY A 140 18.47 -18.09 -12.91
N ARG A 141 18.46 -16.96 -12.18
CA ARG A 141 17.25 -16.20 -11.84
C ARG A 141 17.52 -14.70 -11.74
N GLY A 142 16.66 -13.89 -12.35
CA GLY A 142 16.56 -12.45 -12.09
C GLY A 142 15.42 -12.14 -11.12
N LEU A 143 15.31 -10.88 -10.72
CA LEU A 143 14.26 -10.34 -9.84
C LEU A 143 12.91 -10.20 -10.57
N VAL A 144 12.96 -9.79 -11.83
CA VAL A 144 11.84 -9.53 -12.75
C VAL A 144 11.94 -10.40 -14.01
N LEU A 145 13.16 -10.57 -14.54
CA LEU A 145 13.42 -11.38 -15.74
C LEU A 145 13.88 -12.82 -15.40
N PRO A 146 13.66 -13.79 -16.30
CA PRO A 146 12.90 -13.67 -17.55
C PRO A 146 11.39 -13.62 -17.29
N PHE A 147 10.65 -12.96 -18.18
CA PHE A 147 9.19 -13.05 -18.21
C PHE A 147 8.78 -14.47 -18.61
N ASP A 148 7.95 -15.10 -17.77
CA ASP A 148 7.49 -16.47 -18.02
C ASP A 148 6.77 -16.58 -19.37
N GLY A 149 7.20 -17.52 -20.20
CA GLY A 149 6.62 -17.78 -21.53
C GLY A 149 7.05 -16.80 -22.63
N ALA A 150 7.88 -15.80 -22.33
CA ALA A 150 8.43 -14.92 -23.36
C ALA A 150 9.50 -15.66 -24.19
N LYS A 151 9.38 -15.58 -25.51
CA LYS A 151 10.33 -16.20 -26.46
C LYS A 151 11.60 -15.36 -26.65
N ASP A 152 11.58 -14.11 -26.21
CA ASP A 152 12.69 -13.17 -26.37
C ASP A 152 13.84 -13.46 -25.42
N SER A 153 15.06 -13.12 -25.82
CA SER A 153 16.21 -13.27 -24.93
C SER A 153 16.10 -12.36 -23.70
N PRO A 154 16.67 -12.73 -22.53
CA PRO A 154 16.66 -11.89 -21.33
C PRO A 154 17.20 -10.47 -21.57
N MET A 155 18.14 -10.32 -22.50
CA MET A 155 18.68 -9.02 -22.90
C MET A 155 17.64 -8.15 -23.60
N VAL A 156 16.88 -8.72 -24.55
CA VAL A 156 15.78 -8.01 -25.23
C VAL A 156 14.69 -7.63 -24.23
N GLN A 157 14.34 -8.54 -23.33
CA GLN A 157 13.36 -8.27 -22.27
C GLN A 157 13.84 -7.16 -21.32
N GLY A 158 15.14 -7.10 -21.00
CA GLY A 158 15.73 -6.03 -20.21
C GLY A 158 15.68 -4.65 -20.87
N VAL A 159 15.93 -4.58 -22.18
CA VAL A 159 15.77 -3.34 -22.95
C VAL A 159 14.31 -2.89 -22.95
N LEU A 160 13.37 -3.81 -23.16
CA LEU A 160 11.93 -3.51 -23.13
C LEU A 160 11.46 -3.03 -21.75
N LEU A 161 11.93 -3.68 -20.66
CA LEU A 161 11.65 -3.26 -19.29
C LEU A 161 12.19 -1.85 -19.01
N THR A 162 13.38 -1.53 -19.52
CA THR A 162 14.01 -0.22 -19.37
C THR A 162 13.24 0.89 -20.11
N LEU A 163 12.80 0.62 -21.34
CA LEU A 163 11.99 1.57 -22.11
C LEU A 163 10.59 1.76 -21.50
N ALA A 164 9.98 0.69 -21.00
CA ALA A 164 8.69 0.76 -20.33
C ALA A 164 8.76 1.61 -19.05
N THR A 165 9.74 1.34 -18.18
CA THR A 165 9.95 2.11 -16.93
C THR A 165 10.32 3.57 -17.20
N ALA A 166 11.12 3.85 -18.23
CA ALA A 166 11.37 5.21 -18.73
C ALA A 166 10.07 5.92 -19.11
N THR A 167 9.27 5.30 -19.98
CA THR A 167 7.99 5.84 -20.45
C THR A 167 7.05 6.12 -19.28
N TRP A 168 6.96 5.19 -18.32
CA TRP A 168 6.17 5.37 -17.10
C TRP A 168 6.70 6.50 -16.20
N GLY A 169 8.01 6.61 -16.02
CA GLY A 169 8.62 7.71 -15.27
C GLY A 169 8.30 9.07 -15.90
N GLY A 170 8.37 9.17 -17.22
CA GLY A 170 7.98 10.36 -17.98
C GLY A 170 6.50 10.71 -17.82
N VAL A 171 5.60 9.73 -17.96
CA VAL A 171 4.16 9.91 -17.77
C VAL A 171 3.84 10.33 -16.34
N LEU A 172 4.42 9.69 -15.32
CA LEU A 172 4.22 10.06 -13.91
C LEU A 172 4.74 11.46 -13.62
N ALA A 173 5.89 11.85 -14.16
CA ALA A 173 6.41 13.20 -13.94
C ALA A 173 5.66 14.27 -14.75
N ALA A 174 5.10 13.94 -15.92
CA ALA A 174 4.17 14.80 -16.65
C ALA A 174 2.88 14.99 -15.86
N LEU A 175 2.35 13.92 -15.30
CA LEU A 175 1.17 13.90 -14.43
C LEU A 175 1.39 14.74 -13.16
N VAL A 176 2.52 14.58 -12.48
CA VAL A 176 2.89 15.38 -11.29
C VAL A 176 3.18 16.85 -11.65
N GLY A 177 3.79 17.08 -12.81
CA GLY A 177 4.15 18.40 -13.31
C GLY A 177 2.97 19.18 -13.86
N ALA A 178 1.90 18.50 -14.23
CA ALA A 178 0.69 19.11 -14.76
C ALA A 178 -0.16 19.71 -13.62
N PRO A 179 -0.40 21.03 -13.66
CA PRO A 179 -1.18 21.77 -12.66
C PRO A 179 -2.54 21.13 -12.36
N ALA A 180 -3.23 20.70 -13.42
CA ALA A 180 -4.55 20.11 -13.37
C ALA A 180 -4.60 18.75 -12.63
N TYR A 181 -3.51 17.97 -12.67
CA TYR A 181 -3.52 16.61 -12.15
C TYR A 181 -2.77 16.46 -10.82
N ARG A 182 -1.99 17.46 -10.39
CA ARG A 182 -1.16 17.38 -9.19
C ARG A 182 -1.95 17.02 -7.92
N ARG A 183 -3.13 17.63 -7.74
CA ARG A 183 -3.97 17.41 -6.54
C ARG A 183 -4.81 16.12 -6.65
N PRO A 184 -5.44 15.80 -7.80
CA PRO A 184 -6.06 14.49 -8.01
C PRO A 184 -5.07 13.34 -7.84
N LEU A 185 -3.84 13.44 -8.38
CA LEU A 185 -2.80 12.40 -8.23
C LEU A 185 -2.34 12.23 -6.78
N LEU A 186 -2.23 13.31 -6.01
CA LEU A 186 -1.89 13.22 -4.59
C LEU A 186 -2.93 12.45 -3.77
N VAL A 187 -4.18 12.39 -4.23
CA VAL A 187 -5.24 11.61 -3.58
C VAL A 187 -5.37 10.21 -4.21
N ALA A 188 -5.32 10.14 -5.54
CA ALA A 188 -5.55 8.94 -6.31
C ALA A 188 -4.37 7.95 -6.26
N VAL A 189 -3.12 8.42 -6.21
CA VAL A 189 -1.94 7.54 -6.15
C VAL A 189 -1.85 6.80 -4.81
N PRO A 190 -1.99 7.43 -3.64
CA PRO A 190 -2.05 6.72 -2.36
C PRO A 190 -3.27 5.79 -2.27
N PHE A 191 -4.41 6.20 -2.84
CA PHE A 191 -5.62 5.40 -2.87
C PHE A 191 -5.46 4.14 -3.73
N ALA A 192 -4.93 4.29 -4.95
CA ALA A 192 -4.60 3.18 -5.83
C ALA A 192 -3.53 2.28 -5.21
N ALA A 193 -2.50 2.84 -4.57
CA ALA A 193 -1.47 2.08 -3.85
C ALA A 193 -2.07 1.30 -2.66
N PHE A 194 -3.03 1.88 -1.93
CA PHE A 194 -3.73 1.21 -0.84
C PHE A 194 -4.58 0.04 -1.36
N ILE A 195 -5.39 0.25 -2.40
CA ILE A 195 -6.18 -0.82 -3.04
C ILE A 195 -5.26 -1.91 -3.62
N ALA A 196 -4.20 -1.51 -4.33
CA ALA A 196 -3.17 -2.40 -4.85
C ALA A 196 -2.53 -3.25 -3.74
N THR A 197 -2.21 -2.66 -2.60
CA THR A 197 -1.64 -3.37 -1.45
C THR A 197 -2.66 -4.34 -0.87
N MET A 198 -3.95 -3.96 -0.78
CA MET A 198 -5.02 -4.84 -0.31
C MET A 198 -5.26 -6.03 -1.24
N ILE A 199 -5.29 -5.79 -2.56
CA ILE A 199 -5.41 -6.85 -3.56
C ILE A 199 -4.14 -7.71 -3.54
N GLY A 200 -2.95 -7.12 -3.47
CA GLY A 200 -1.69 -7.83 -3.33
C GLY A 200 -1.67 -8.75 -2.11
N PHE A 201 -2.14 -8.27 -0.95
CA PHE A 201 -2.21 -9.06 0.28
C PHE A 201 -3.27 -10.18 0.21
N ALA A 202 -4.39 -9.91 -0.45
CA ALA A 202 -5.44 -10.91 -0.68
C ALA A 202 -5.02 -11.99 -1.70
N VAL A 203 -4.24 -11.60 -2.71
CA VAL A 203 -3.85 -12.44 -3.84
C VAL A 203 -2.52 -13.16 -3.60
N SER A 204 -1.59 -12.62 -2.80
CA SER A 204 -0.29 -13.25 -2.47
C SER A 204 -0.39 -14.59 -1.74
N ASN A 205 -1.60 -15.09 -1.52
CA ASN A 205 -1.88 -16.36 -0.87
C ASN A 205 -2.38 -17.46 -1.84
N SER A 206 -2.57 -17.18 -3.13
CA SER A 206 -2.64 -18.27 -4.12
C SER A 206 -1.21 -18.66 -4.53
N ARG A 207 -0.93 -19.97 -4.62
CA ARG A 207 0.31 -20.50 -5.20
C ARG A 207 0.34 -20.09 -6.69
N GLY A 208 0.81 -18.87 -6.98
CA GLY A 208 0.66 -18.17 -8.27
C GLY A 208 0.46 -16.64 -8.15
N GLY A 209 0.14 -16.12 -6.96
CA GLY A 209 -0.50 -14.82 -6.79
C GLY A 209 0.38 -13.58 -6.81
N ALA A 210 1.71 -13.70 -6.80
CA ALA A 210 2.60 -12.54 -6.89
C ALA A 210 2.42 -11.81 -8.24
N ILE A 211 2.27 -12.58 -9.33
CA ILE A 211 2.05 -12.06 -10.69
C ILE A 211 0.64 -11.46 -10.79
N LEU A 212 -0.38 -12.12 -10.26
CA LEU A 212 -1.75 -11.62 -10.30
C LEU A 212 -1.93 -10.35 -9.43
N GLY A 213 -1.17 -10.23 -8.33
CA GLY A 213 -1.07 -9.03 -7.51
C GLY A 213 -0.38 -7.87 -8.25
N MET A 214 0.70 -8.15 -9.00
CA MET A 214 1.32 -7.16 -9.90
C MET A 214 0.38 -6.75 -11.03
N VAL A 215 -0.26 -7.70 -11.72
CA VAL A 215 -1.21 -7.43 -12.80
C VAL A 215 -2.40 -6.61 -12.29
N ALA A 216 -2.93 -6.90 -11.10
CA ALA A 216 -3.98 -6.09 -10.48
C ALA A 216 -3.48 -4.68 -10.13
N MET A 217 -2.24 -4.54 -9.65
CA MET A 217 -1.58 -3.24 -9.46
C MET A 217 -1.51 -2.44 -10.76
N PHE A 218 -1.04 -3.06 -11.84
CA PHE A 218 -0.90 -2.42 -13.16
C PHE A 218 -2.24 -2.13 -13.82
N ALA A 219 -3.23 -3.01 -13.69
CA ALA A 219 -4.60 -2.80 -14.19
C ALA A 219 -5.30 -1.66 -13.43
N SER A 220 -5.08 -1.53 -12.12
CA SER A 220 -5.59 -0.42 -11.31
C SER A 220 -4.96 0.91 -11.73
N ALA A 221 -3.65 0.91 -12.01
CA ALA A 221 -2.94 2.07 -12.54
C ALA A 221 -3.42 2.44 -13.96
N ALA A 222 -3.64 1.45 -14.84
CA ALA A 222 -4.15 1.65 -16.19
C ALA A 222 -5.59 2.17 -16.22
N ALA A 223 -6.48 1.67 -15.34
CA ALA A 223 -7.84 2.18 -15.18
C ALA A 223 -7.86 3.64 -14.67
N LEU A 224 -6.92 3.99 -13.78
CA LEU A 224 -6.74 5.37 -13.32
C LEU A 224 -6.30 6.30 -14.48
N VAL A 225 -5.39 5.83 -15.33
CA VAL A 225 -4.93 6.58 -16.52
C VAL A 225 -6.02 6.71 -17.57
N ALA A 226 -6.83 5.67 -17.81
CA ALA A 226 -7.97 5.74 -18.72
C ALA A 226 -9.05 6.73 -18.25
N MET A 227 -9.33 6.77 -16.94
CA MET A 227 -10.20 7.80 -16.35
C MET A 227 -9.62 9.21 -16.49
N LEU A 228 -8.30 9.37 -16.38
CA LEU A 228 -7.62 10.66 -16.57
C LEU A 228 -7.66 11.12 -18.03
N VAL A 229 -7.49 10.22 -19.00
CA VAL A 229 -7.59 10.53 -20.44
C VAL A 229 -9.03 10.90 -20.82
N ALA A 230 -10.04 10.23 -20.26
CA ALA A 230 -11.44 10.60 -20.45
C ALA A 230 -11.77 11.99 -19.84
N ALA A 231 -11.10 12.36 -18.73
CA ALA A 231 -11.25 13.67 -18.10
C ALA A 231 -10.53 14.81 -18.86
N CYS A 232 -9.58 14.50 -19.77
CA CYS A 232 -8.91 15.49 -20.62
C CYS A 232 -9.77 15.98 -21.80
N GLY A 233 -10.97 15.43 -22.02
CA GLY A 233 -11.82 15.71 -23.18
C GLY A 233 -12.81 16.87 -23.04
N PHE A 234 -12.78 17.65 -21.94
CA PHE A 234 -13.69 18.79 -21.76
C PHE A 234 -13.01 20.10 -22.15
N GLU A 235 -13.37 20.62 -23.32
CA GLU A 235 -13.16 22.03 -23.71
C GLU A 235 -14.04 22.93 -22.83
N ILE A 236 -13.42 23.97 -22.26
CA ILE A 236 -14.12 25.06 -21.58
C ILE A 236 -14.20 26.20 -22.59
N GLU A 237 -15.43 26.53 -22.96
CA GLU A 237 -15.81 27.70 -23.75
C GLU A 237 -15.57 28.97 -22.92
N GLU A 238 -14.83 29.91 -23.50
CA GLU A 238 -14.36 31.14 -22.89
C GLU A 238 -15.44 32.22 -23.09
N ASP A 239 -16.21 32.53 -22.04
CA ASP A 239 -17.19 33.62 -22.06
C ASP A 239 -16.55 34.91 -21.52
N ASP A 240 -16.13 35.73 -22.47
CA ASP A 240 -15.79 37.14 -22.32
C ASP A 240 -17.10 37.94 -22.18
N ASN A 241 -17.32 38.64 -21.06
CA ASN A 241 -17.84 40.03 -21.08
C ASN A 241 -18.01 40.67 -19.68
N ALA A 242 -17.56 41.93 -19.63
CA ALA A 242 -17.39 42.89 -18.53
C ALA A 242 -18.72 43.47 -17.97
N PRO A 243 -18.75 44.57 -17.14
CA PRO A 243 -17.69 45.31 -16.44
C PRO A 243 -17.97 45.58 -14.95
N ILE A 244 -16.92 45.87 -14.17
CA ILE A 244 -17.04 46.39 -12.80
C ILE A 244 -16.68 47.88 -12.82
N ASP A 245 -17.63 48.70 -12.39
CA ASP A 245 -17.48 50.15 -12.27
C ASP A 245 -16.84 50.54 -10.93
N LEU A 246 -15.92 51.46 -11.03
CA LEU A 246 -14.86 51.74 -10.07
C LEU A 246 -14.56 53.24 -10.26
N GLU A 247 -15.57 54.07 -10.01
CA GLU A 247 -15.75 55.47 -10.50
C GLU A 247 -14.60 56.47 -10.22
N THR A 248 -13.54 56.11 -9.51
CA THR A 248 -12.29 56.88 -9.53
C THR A 248 -11.07 55.98 -9.53
N GLU A 249 -10.27 56.09 -10.60
CA GLU A 249 -9.06 55.29 -10.83
C GLU A 249 -8.09 55.28 -9.62
N GLU A 250 -8.07 56.34 -8.84
CA GLU A 250 -7.24 56.46 -7.63
C GLU A 250 -7.77 55.68 -6.42
N GLY A 251 -9.09 55.64 -6.20
CA GLY A 251 -9.70 54.89 -5.09
C GLY A 251 -9.54 53.39 -5.30
N VAL A 252 -9.65 53.00 -6.56
CA VAL A 252 -9.47 51.65 -7.09
C VAL A 252 -8.03 51.20 -6.93
N ASN A 253 -7.07 52.01 -7.39
CA ASN A 253 -5.66 51.72 -7.24
C ASN A 253 -5.20 51.70 -5.77
N ARG A 254 -5.85 52.45 -4.88
CA ARG A 254 -5.58 52.38 -3.43
C ARG A 254 -6.15 51.11 -2.80
N PHE A 255 -7.38 50.75 -3.14
CA PHE A 255 -8.02 49.53 -2.68
C PHE A 255 -7.26 48.28 -3.17
N PHE A 256 -6.91 48.23 -4.45
CA PHE A 256 -6.11 47.15 -5.01
C PHE A 256 -4.68 47.11 -4.46
N ARG A 257 -4.02 48.24 -4.21
CA ARG A 257 -2.70 48.22 -3.54
C ARG A 257 -2.78 47.71 -2.10
N ARG A 258 -3.84 48.04 -1.36
CA ARG A 258 -4.04 47.55 0.01
C ARG A 258 -4.35 46.06 0.02
N LEU A 259 -5.28 45.62 -0.85
CA LEU A 259 -5.58 44.20 -1.04
C LEU A 259 -4.36 43.42 -1.54
N ARG A 260 -3.54 43.98 -2.42
CA ARG A 260 -2.33 43.33 -2.94
C ARG A 260 -1.27 43.19 -1.86
N ARG A 261 -1.03 44.24 -1.05
CA ARG A 261 -0.05 44.18 0.04
C ARG A 261 -0.49 43.23 1.15
N ASP A 262 -1.76 43.33 1.55
CA ASP A 262 -2.31 42.46 2.60
C ASP A 262 -2.43 41.01 2.09
N SER A 263 -2.70 40.80 0.80
CA SER A 263 -2.69 39.46 0.21
C SER A 263 -1.28 38.90 0.00
N GLU A 264 -0.28 39.69 -0.38
CA GLU A 264 1.12 39.22 -0.50
C GLU A 264 1.70 38.79 0.86
N GLU A 265 1.48 39.55 1.94
CA GLU A 265 1.85 39.13 3.30
C GLU A 265 1.07 37.87 3.73
N TYR A 266 -0.21 37.77 3.37
CA TYR A 266 -1.01 36.58 3.67
C TYR A 266 -0.55 35.37 2.86
N PHE A 267 -0.22 35.54 1.57
CA PHE A 267 0.20 34.49 0.68
C PHE A 267 1.59 33.98 1.06
N ASP A 268 2.54 34.84 1.43
CA ASP A 268 3.88 34.40 1.83
C ASP A 268 3.86 33.68 3.20
N ALA A 269 3.02 34.15 4.13
CA ALA A 269 2.77 33.47 5.40
C ALA A 269 1.99 32.16 5.24
N CYS A 270 1.09 32.07 4.26
CA CYS A 270 0.30 30.86 3.98
C CYS A 270 1.08 29.85 3.11
N GLU A 271 1.95 30.30 2.21
CA GLU A 271 2.77 29.48 1.31
C GLU A 271 3.86 28.75 2.09
N LYS A 272 4.60 29.45 2.98
CA LYS A 272 5.53 28.81 3.92
C LYS A 272 4.82 27.81 4.85
N ARG A 273 3.57 28.08 5.21
CA ARG A 273 2.73 27.18 6.04
C ARG A 273 2.18 25.99 5.26
N SER A 274 1.95 26.14 3.96
CA SER A 274 1.47 25.09 3.05
C SER A 274 2.55 24.05 2.72
N TRP A 275 3.82 24.46 2.75
CA TRP A 275 4.95 23.54 2.61
C TRP A 275 5.00 22.59 3.81
N LEU A 276 5.02 23.13 5.03
CA LEU A 276 5.05 22.35 6.26
C LEU A 276 3.84 21.40 6.43
N GLY A 277 2.65 21.79 5.94
CA GLY A 277 1.48 20.91 5.92
C GLY A 277 1.61 19.70 4.98
N ARG A 278 2.24 19.89 3.82
CA ARG A 278 2.46 18.82 2.82
C ARG A 278 3.45 17.77 3.34
N TYR A 279 4.58 18.19 3.91
CA TYR A 279 5.55 17.25 4.49
C TYR A 279 4.98 16.51 5.70
N GLY A 280 4.20 17.19 6.56
CA GLY A 280 3.56 16.53 7.70
C GLY A 280 2.66 15.37 7.30
N LEU A 281 1.91 15.50 6.20
CA LEU A 281 1.05 14.41 5.69
C LEU A 281 1.87 13.24 5.15
N HIS A 282 2.94 13.52 4.40
CA HIS A 282 3.84 12.46 3.90
C HIS A 282 4.52 11.71 5.05
N VAL A 283 5.04 12.42 6.05
CA VAL A 283 5.67 11.80 7.23
C VAL A 283 4.66 10.95 7.99
N LEU A 284 3.42 11.42 8.16
CA LEU A 284 2.36 10.64 8.80
C LEU A 284 2.07 9.33 8.04
N PHE A 285 1.96 9.39 6.71
CA PHE A 285 1.69 8.22 5.89
C PHE A 285 2.84 7.21 5.92
N TYR A 286 4.08 7.66 5.75
CA TYR A 286 5.26 6.80 5.84
C TYR A 286 5.40 6.16 7.23
N SER A 287 5.07 6.90 8.29
CA SER A 287 5.11 6.40 9.66
C SER A 287 4.09 5.28 9.90
N LEU A 288 2.85 5.46 9.41
CA LEU A 288 1.81 4.43 9.47
C LEU A 288 2.18 3.18 8.67
N PHE A 289 2.74 3.36 7.47
CA PHE A 289 3.20 2.26 6.64
C PHE A 289 4.31 1.45 7.34
N MET A 290 5.35 2.12 7.86
CA MET A 290 6.45 1.48 8.59
C MET A 290 5.95 0.75 9.84
N ALA A 291 5.04 1.37 10.60
CA ALA A 291 4.43 0.76 11.77
C ALA A 291 3.65 -0.51 11.40
N GLY A 292 2.78 -0.41 10.38
CA GLY A 292 1.95 -1.52 9.92
C GLY A 292 2.78 -2.70 9.37
N ALA A 293 3.76 -2.42 8.51
CA ALA A 293 4.67 -3.43 7.99
C ALA A 293 5.46 -4.10 9.11
N GLY A 294 5.95 -3.33 10.09
CA GLY A 294 6.75 -3.83 11.21
C GLY A 294 5.95 -4.76 12.10
N ILE A 295 4.72 -4.35 12.46
CA ILE A 295 3.79 -5.15 13.26
C ILE A 295 3.41 -6.44 12.52
N SER A 296 3.18 -6.39 11.21
CA SER A 296 2.81 -7.56 10.41
C SER A 296 3.92 -8.61 10.38
N ILE A 297 5.16 -8.20 10.10
CA ILE A 297 6.33 -9.09 10.10
C ILE A 297 6.60 -9.63 11.51
N PHE A 298 6.46 -8.79 12.53
CA PHE A 298 6.59 -9.21 13.92
C PHE A 298 5.57 -10.31 14.26
N ALA A 299 4.29 -10.11 13.95
CA ALA A 299 3.23 -11.05 14.30
C ALA A 299 3.42 -12.43 13.65
N THR A 300 3.84 -12.48 12.39
CA THR A 300 4.11 -13.74 11.68
C THR A 300 5.38 -14.43 12.17
N SER A 301 6.40 -13.65 12.57
CA SER A 301 7.69 -14.19 13.04
C SER A 301 7.67 -14.58 14.53
N PHE A 302 6.75 -14.02 15.32
CA PHE A 302 6.75 -14.17 16.77
C PHE A 302 6.54 -15.61 17.23
N SER A 303 5.62 -16.35 16.59
CA SER A 303 5.37 -17.75 16.95
C SER A 303 6.59 -18.62 16.68
N SER A 304 7.16 -18.54 15.46
CA SER A 304 8.36 -19.29 15.09
C SER A 304 9.56 -18.94 15.97
N MET A 305 9.77 -17.64 16.25
CA MET A 305 10.85 -17.17 17.12
C MET A 305 10.67 -17.65 18.56
N ARG A 306 9.44 -17.68 19.06
CA ARG A 306 9.13 -18.17 20.41
C ARG A 306 9.45 -19.65 20.53
N THR A 307 8.96 -20.48 19.61
CA THR A 307 9.24 -21.92 19.60
C THR A 307 10.73 -22.20 19.44
N ALA A 308 11.40 -21.49 18.53
CA ALA A 308 12.84 -21.62 18.31
C ALA A 308 13.68 -21.20 19.52
N ARG A 309 13.24 -20.22 20.31
CA ARG A 309 13.90 -19.86 21.58
C ARG A 309 13.64 -20.89 22.68
N GLN A 310 12.41 -21.40 22.75
CA GLN A 310 12.04 -22.44 23.71
C GLN A 310 12.78 -23.75 23.46
N SER A 311 13.08 -24.08 22.20
CA SER A 311 13.79 -25.32 21.86
C SER A 311 15.19 -25.42 22.45
N ARG A 312 15.81 -24.30 22.85
CA ARG A 312 17.10 -24.31 23.57
C ARG A 312 17.03 -25.01 24.93
N TYR A 313 15.83 -25.11 25.51
CA TYR A 313 15.59 -25.73 26.82
C TYR A 313 14.80 -27.03 26.73
N TRP A 314 14.55 -27.51 25.50
CA TRP A 314 13.86 -28.78 25.32
C TRP A 314 14.73 -29.94 25.81
N PRO A 315 14.14 -30.93 26.51
CA PRO A 315 14.86 -32.14 26.86
C PRO A 315 15.35 -32.87 25.61
N ALA A 316 16.44 -33.61 25.76
CA ALA A 316 17.10 -34.29 24.66
C ALA A 316 17.17 -35.79 24.91
N VAL A 317 16.89 -36.58 23.87
CA VAL A 317 16.99 -38.05 23.85
C VAL A 317 17.77 -38.51 22.63
N ASP A 318 18.29 -39.73 22.67
CA ASP A 318 18.94 -40.32 21.52
C ASP A 318 17.88 -40.84 20.54
N GLY A 319 18.12 -40.60 19.26
CA GLY A 319 17.28 -41.05 18.15
C GLY A 319 18.14 -41.55 16.99
N VAL A 320 17.46 -42.05 15.97
CA VAL A 320 18.10 -42.57 14.75
C VAL A 320 17.42 -41.96 13.53
N VAL A 321 18.22 -41.47 12.59
CA VAL A 321 17.72 -41.00 11.29
C VAL A 321 17.29 -42.22 10.47
N THR A 322 16.03 -42.25 10.06
CA THR A 322 15.46 -43.37 9.31
C THR A 322 15.44 -43.13 7.81
N ALA A 323 15.34 -41.87 7.38
CA ALA A 323 15.36 -41.51 5.96
C ALA A 323 15.78 -40.06 5.75
N VAL A 324 16.28 -39.76 4.56
CA VAL A 324 16.46 -38.38 4.07
C VAL A 324 15.53 -38.19 2.88
N ILE A 325 14.61 -37.22 2.99
CA ILE A 325 13.58 -36.97 1.98
C ILE A 325 13.66 -35.53 1.48
N ALA A 326 13.32 -35.32 0.21
CA ALA A 326 13.02 -33.98 -0.29
C ALA A 326 11.53 -33.72 -0.11
N ARG A 327 11.19 -32.67 0.63
CA ARG A 327 9.82 -32.19 0.69
C ARG A 327 9.56 -31.19 -0.42
N HIS A 328 8.46 -31.42 -1.12
CA HIS A 328 7.94 -30.50 -2.12
C HIS A 328 7.21 -29.35 -1.44
N GLU A 329 7.66 -28.13 -1.69
CA GLU A 329 6.96 -26.90 -1.32
C GLU A 329 6.70 -26.11 -2.62
N PRO A 330 5.44 -26.07 -3.10
CA PRO A 330 5.12 -25.34 -4.31
C PRO A 330 5.40 -23.86 -4.08
N ASP A 331 6.23 -23.28 -4.95
CA ASP A 331 6.54 -21.86 -4.88
C ASP A 331 5.35 -21.02 -5.38
N GLY A 332 5.38 -19.72 -5.05
CA GLY A 332 4.38 -18.75 -5.50
C GLY A 332 4.30 -18.55 -7.01
N ASN A 333 5.19 -19.18 -7.79
CA ASN A 333 5.18 -19.14 -9.26
C ASN A 333 4.83 -20.51 -9.88
N GLY A 334 4.36 -21.48 -9.08
CA GLY A 334 4.05 -22.83 -9.56
C GLY A 334 5.28 -23.70 -9.88
N ILE A 335 6.49 -23.14 -9.83
CA ILE A 335 7.74 -23.89 -9.93
C ILE A 335 7.93 -24.68 -8.63
N ALA A 336 8.06 -26.00 -8.75
CA ALA A 336 8.36 -26.88 -7.63
C ALA A 336 9.72 -26.53 -7.02
N LYS A 337 9.73 -26.18 -5.73
CA LYS A 337 10.95 -26.08 -4.92
C LYS A 337 10.97 -27.24 -3.92
N TYR A 338 12.16 -27.79 -3.75
CA TYR A 338 12.44 -28.90 -2.85
C TYR A 338 13.38 -28.44 -1.75
N HIS A 339 13.12 -28.87 -0.53
CA HIS A 339 14.07 -28.74 0.59
C HIS A 339 14.26 -30.09 1.27
N GLY A 340 15.50 -30.37 1.67
CA GLY A 340 15.84 -31.60 2.38
C GLY A 340 15.27 -31.65 3.79
N ARG A 341 14.92 -32.86 4.21
CA ARG A 341 14.53 -33.19 5.58
C ARG A 341 15.10 -34.55 5.97
N ALA A 342 15.72 -34.63 7.14
CA ALA A 342 15.96 -35.88 7.83
C ALA A 342 14.67 -36.29 8.56
N VAL A 343 14.21 -37.50 8.31
CA VAL A 343 13.16 -38.19 9.07
C VAL A 343 13.88 -39.03 10.11
N TYR A 344 13.47 -38.92 11.37
CA TYR A 344 14.13 -39.61 12.47
C TYR A 344 13.10 -40.12 13.48
N GLN A 345 13.48 -41.19 14.17
CA GLN A 345 12.68 -41.82 15.22
C GLN A 345 13.39 -41.72 16.57
N TYR A 346 12.59 -41.58 17.62
CA TYR A 346 13.06 -41.44 18.99
C TYR A 346 11.99 -41.95 19.96
N THR A 347 12.39 -42.24 21.19
CA THR A 347 11.50 -42.80 22.21
C THR A 347 11.48 -41.89 23.42
N VAL A 348 10.27 -41.49 23.85
CA VAL A 348 10.06 -40.70 25.07
C VAL A 348 9.12 -41.49 25.97
N ASN A 349 9.56 -41.80 27.19
CA ASN A 349 8.77 -42.57 28.17
C ASN A 349 8.21 -43.90 27.62
N GLY A 350 8.97 -44.59 26.77
CA GLY A 350 8.56 -45.86 26.16
C GLY A 350 7.62 -45.74 24.95
N THR A 351 7.20 -44.52 24.56
CA THR A 351 6.42 -44.28 23.35
C THR A 351 7.32 -43.85 22.20
N HIS A 352 7.17 -44.49 21.03
CA HIS A 352 7.92 -44.17 19.83
C HIS A 352 7.29 -42.99 19.07
N TYR A 353 8.13 -42.02 18.71
CA TYR A 353 7.75 -40.84 17.94
C TYR A 353 8.60 -40.76 16.67
N SER A 354 8.08 -40.04 15.67
CA SER A 354 8.76 -39.77 14.40
C SER A 354 8.56 -38.30 14.04
N ALA A 355 9.63 -37.63 13.62
CA ALA A 355 9.58 -36.23 13.19
C ALA A 355 10.48 -36.01 11.97
N ASP A 356 10.22 -34.93 11.22
CA ASP A 356 10.98 -34.56 10.00
C ASP A 356 11.56 -33.12 10.06
N ILE A 357 11.42 -32.45 11.20
CA ILE A 357 11.89 -31.08 11.38
C ILE A 357 13.34 -31.13 11.88
N MET A 358 14.27 -30.59 11.11
CA MET A 358 15.69 -30.55 11.49
C MET A 358 15.98 -29.36 12.39
N ASP A 359 15.54 -28.18 11.97
CA ASP A 359 15.75 -26.92 12.67
C ASP A 359 14.65 -25.91 12.28
N PHE A 360 14.67 -24.75 12.93
CA PHE A 360 13.79 -23.63 12.59
C PHE A 360 14.39 -22.68 11.55
N ARG A 361 15.53 -23.02 10.92
CA ARG A 361 16.24 -22.11 10.02
C ARG A 361 15.58 -22.06 8.65
N SER A 362 15.81 -20.98 7.91
CA SER A 362 15.42 -20.93 6.51
C SER A 362 16.25 -21.96 5.72
N LYS A 363 15.58 -22.96 5.16
CA LYS A 363 16.26 -24.02 4.41
C LYS A 363 16.56 -23.57 2.99
N PRO A 364 17.73 -23.94 2.43
CA PRO A 364 17.99 -23.78 1.01
C PRO A 364 16.88 -24.49 0.20
N ARG A 365 16.42 -23.81 -0.85
CA ARG A 365 15.38 -24.33 -1.74
C ARG A 365 16.01 -24.63 -3.09
N HIS A 366 15.87 -25.86 -3.54
CA HIS A 366 16.44 -26.33 -4.80
C HIS A 366 15.34 -26.65 -5.80
N HIS A 367 15.67 -26.61 -7.08
CA HIS A 367 14.76 -27.04 -8.15
C HIS A 367 14.70 -28.57 -8.32
N GLY A 368 15.71 -29.29 -7.82
CA GLY A 368 15.80 -30.74 -7.91
C GLY A 368 15.76 -31.39 -6.53
N GLN A 369 15.04 -32.51 -6.44
CA GLN A 369 14.97 -33.34 -5.24
C GLN A 369 16.35 -33.84 -4.79
N PHE A 370 17.22 -34.23 -5.73
CA PHE A 370 18.57 -34.73 -5.43
C PHE A 370 19.42 -33.68 -4.70
N ASN A 371 19.48 -32.45 -5.24
CA ASN A 371 20.23 -31.36 -4.61
C ASN A 371 19.66 -31.02 -3.23
N ALA A 372 18.33 -31.07 -3.08
CA ALA A 372 17.69 -30.81 -1.80
C ALA A 372 18.08 -31.83 -0.72
N THR A 373 18.27 -33.10 -1.08
CA THR A 373 18.72 -34.13 -0.13
C THR A 373 20.22 -34.05 0.18
N GLN A 374 21.05 -33.56 -0.75
CA GLN A 374 22.50 -33.41 -0.52
C GLN A 374 22.85 -32.36 0.54
N ASP A 375 22.00 -31.35 0.72
CA ASP A 375 22.19 -30.31 1.74
C ASP A 375 21.84 -30.78 3.17
N VAL A 376 21.34 -32.01 3.34
CA VAL A 376 21.04 -32.59 4.65
C VAL A 376 22.32 -33.22 5.22
N PRO A 377 22.83 -32.76 6.37
CA PRO A 377 24.12 -33.21 6.91
C PRO A 377 24.03 -34.55 7.65
N PHE A 378 23.03 -35.37 7.35
CA PHE A 378 22.73 -36.62 8.05
C PHE A 378 22.44 -37.72 7.04
N ASP A 379 22.88 -38.93 7.36
CA ASP A 379 22.61 -40.13 6.57
C ASP A 379 21.63 -41.07 7.32
N PRO A 380 20.85 -41.90 6.61
CA PRO A 380 20.02 -42.93 7.24
C PRO A 380 20.88 -43.90 8.07
N GLY A 381 20.49 -44.12 9.32
CA GLY A 381 21.21 -44.91 10.30
C GLY A 381 22.01 -44.09 11.31
N ASP A 382 22.21 -42.79 11.07
CA ASP A 382 22.94 -41.93 11.99
C ASP A 382 22.25 -41.84 13.35
N SER A 383 23.05 -42.00 14.42
CA SER A 383 22.61 -41.71 15.78
C SER A 383 22.67 -40.21 16.01
N VAL A 384 21.53 -39.61 16.34
CA VAL A 384 21.37 -38.16 16.49
C VAL A 384 20.76 -37.81 17.83
N ARG A 385 21.11 -36.63 18.33
CA ARG A 385 20.48 -36.06 19.53
C ARG A 385 19.21 -35.33 19.13
N VAL A 386 18.07 -35.82 19.60
CA VAL A 386 16.75 -35.26 19.31
C VAL A 386 16.26 -34.43 20.49
N TYR A 387 15.89 -33.18 20.24
CA TYR A 387 15.32 -32.27 21.23
C TYR A 387 13.82 -32.17 21.02
N TYR A 388 13.01 -32.59 22.00
CA TYR A 388 11.56 -32.68 21.87
C TYR A 388 10.83 -31.70 22.78
N ASN A 389 9.68 -31.20 22.36
CA ASN A 389 8.84 -30.34 23.18
C ASN A 389 8.17 -31.18 24.29
N PRO A 390 8.42 -30.92 25.58
CA PRO A 390 7.88 -31.75 26.66
C PRO A 390 6.36 -31.70 26.77
N ASN A 391 5.72 -30.67 26.21
CA ASN A 391 4.26 -30.54 26.22
C ASN A 391 3.60 -31.17 24.97
N ALA A 392 4.38 -31.41 23.92
CA ALA A 392 3.93 -31.98 22.64
C ALA A 392 5.08 -32.79 22.03
N PRO A 393 5.36 -34.01 22.53
CA PRO A 393 6.56 -34.76 22.16
C PRO A 393 6.71 -35.04 20.67
N GLU A 394 5.61 -35.01 19.89
CA GLU A 394 5.62 -35.08 18.42
C GLU A 394 6.34 -33.91 17.74
N GLU A 395 6.47 -32.77 18.42
CA GLU A 395 7.28 -31.65 17.97
C GLU A 395 8.73 -31.81 18.46
N ALA A 396 9.61 -32.21 17.54
CA ALA A 396 11.03 -32.32 17.82
C ALA A 396 11.89 -31.65 16.75
N VAL A 397 13.13 -31.32 17.13
CA VAL A 397 14.16 -30.76 16.27
C VAL A 397 15.52 -31.41 16.55
N LEU A 398 16.39 -31.46 15.54
CA LEU A 398 17.78 -31.93 15.67
C LEU A 398 18.72 -30.79 16.10
N VAL A 399 18.42 -29.55 15.70
CA VAL A 399 19.18 -28.36 16.06
C VAL A 399 18.28 -27.36 16.76
N THR A 400 18.69 -26.92 17.95
CA THR A 400 17.93 -25.99 18.79
C THR A 400 18.31 -24.53 18.52
N GLY A 401 17.43 -23.62 18.92
CA GLY A 401 17.64 -22.18 18.78
C GLY A 401 17.10 -21.57 17.49
N ALA A 402 17.01 -20.25 17.50
CA ALA A 402 16.65 -19.45 16.34
C ALA A 402 17.87 -19.21 15.44
N ASP A 403 17.62 -19.18 14.13
CA ASP A 403 18.58 -18.73 13.13
C ASP A 403 19.03 -17.27 13.40
N PRO A 404 20.31 -16.93 13.32
CA PRO A 404 20.76 -15.54 13.44
C PRO A 404 20.07 -14.61 12.44
N ILE A 405 19.83 -15.07 11.21
CA ILE A 405 19.13 -14.29 10.18
C ILE A 405 17.67 -14.04 10.59
N GLN A 406 16.93 -15.05 11.03
CA GLN A 406 15.57 -14.84 11.53
C GLN A 406 15.53 -13.92 12.75
N SER A 407 16.52 -14.03 13.64
CA SER A 407 16.64 -13.13 14.80
C SER A 407 16.89 -11.69 14.36
N ALA A 408 17.71 -11.48 13.34
CA ALA A 408 17.95 -10.17 12.74
C ALA A 408 16.69 -9.60 12.07
N ILE A 409 15.96 -10.40 11.28
CA ILE A 409 14.69 -10.00 10.65
C ILE A 409 13.66 -9.60 11.71
N PHE A 410 13.51 -10.42 12.76
CA PHE A 410 12.60 -10.12 13.87
C PHE A 410 12.99 -8.80 14.58
N THR A 411 14.29 -8.59 14.81
CA THR A 411 14.80 -7.36 15.42
C THR A 411 14.55 -6.15 14.53
N ALA A 412 14.80 -6.26 13.22
CA ALA A 412 14.54 -5.21 12.25
C ALA A 412 13.05 -4.86 12.19
N ALA A 413 12.15 -5.86 12.25
CA ALA A 413 10.71 -5.64 12.31
C ALA A 413 10.28 -4.86 13.57
N CYS A 414 10.84 -5.20 14.74
CA CYS A 414 10.61 -4.45 15.97
C CYS A 414 11.06 -2.99 15.85
N VAL A 415 12.28 -2.75 15.34
CA VAL A 415 12.82 -1.40 15.17
C VAL A 415 11.95 -0.59 14.20
N MET A 416 11.58 -1.18 13.06
CA MET A 416 10.72 -0.54 12.06
C MET A 416 9.34 -0.18 12.64
N ALA A 417 8.75 -1.08 13.44
CA ALA A 417 7.49 -0.80 14.14
C ALA A 417 7.61 0.37 15.12
N VAL A 418 8.67 0.39 15.94
CA VAL A 418 8.92 1.46 16.92
C VAL A 418 9.16 2.80 16.22
N LEU A 419 10.00 2.84 15.18
CA LEU A 419 10.26 4.06 14.43
C LEU A 419 8.98 4.59 13.75
N GLY A 420 8.15 3.69 13.20
CA GLY A 420 6.84 4.05 12.66
C GLY A 420 5.90 4.65 13.70
N MET A 421 5.83 4.07 14.90
CA MET A 421 5.02 4.61 16.01
C MET A 421 5.52 5.97 16.50
N VAL A 422 6.84 6.16 16.61
CA VAL A 422 7.45 7.45 16.99
C VAL A 422 7.18 8.51 15.92
N GLY A 423 7.39 8.20 14.65
CA GLY A 423 7.09 9.12 13.55
C GLY A 423 5.61 9.50 13.50
N PHE A 424 4.71 8.55 13.78
CA PHE A 424 3.28 8.79 13.85
C PHE A 424 2.92 9.73 15.01
N THR A 425 3.44 9.50 16.21
CA THR A 425 3.17 10.35 17.39
C THR A 425 3.68 11.77 17.19
N ILE A 426 4.89 11.96 16.66
CA ILE A 426 5.44 13.29 16.33
C ILE A 426 4.55 14.00 15.31
N SER A 427 4.17 13.30 14.23
CA SER A 427 3.30 13.87 13.19
C SER A 427 1.93 14.24 13.75
N ALA A 428 1.33 13.38 14.57
CA ALA A 428 0.05 13.63 15.22
C ALA A 428 0.11 14.84 16.17
N MET A 429 1.13 14.92 17.03
CA MET A 429 1.37 16.07 17.92
C MET A 429 1.53 17.36 17.12
N TYR A 430 2.28 17.30 16.03
CA TYR A 430 2.45 18.44 15.12
C TYR A 430 1.09 18.91 14.56
N PHE A 431 0.28 17.99 14.01
CA PHE A 431 -1.05 18.31 13.49
C PHE A 431 -2.00 18.89 14.57
N LEU A 432 -1.96 18.35 15.79
CA LEU A 432 -2.73 18.88 16.92
C LEU A 432 -2.28 20.29 17.30
N SER A 433 -0.96 20.55 17.31
CA SER A 433 -0.41 21.89 17.59
C SER A 433 -0.82 22.94 16.54
N VAL A 434 -0.88 22.53 15.27
CA VAL A 434 -1.31 23.41 14.16
C VAL A 434 -2.80 23.70 14.29
N ARG A 435 -3.61 22.70 14.62
CA ARG A 435 -5.05 22.89 14.88
C ARG A 435 -5.30 23.80 16.07
N ALA A 436 -4.61 23.62 17.18
CA ALA A 436 -4.74 24.45 18.38
C ALA A 436 -4.39 25.91 18.10
N ARG A 437 -3.28 26.18 17.39
CA ARG A 437 -2.88 27.54 16.99
C ARG A 437 -3.88 28.19 16.03
N LYS A 438 -4.45 27.42 15.09
CA LYS A 438 -5.49 27.93 14.18
C LYS A 438 -6.76 28.30 14.96
N ALA A 439 -7.18 27.47 15.92
CA ALA A 439 -8.33 27.76 16.76
C ALA A 439 -8.12 29.03 17.60
N ALA A 440 -6.96 29.17 18.26
CA ALA A 440 -6.62 30.34 19.06
C ALA A 440 -6.60 31.65 18.24
N TYR A 441 -6.04 31.61 17.03
CA TYR A 441 -6.02 32.75 16.12
C TYR A 441 -7.42 33.17 15.67
N LEU A 442 -8.29 32.20 15.36
CA LEU A 442 -9.68 32.49 14.98
C LEU A 442 -10.46 33.08 16.17
N SER A 443 -10.29 32.55 17.38
CA SER A 443 -10.94 33.12 18.57
C SER A 443 -10.47 34.54 18.90
N SER A 444 -9.17 34.85 18.70
CA SER A 444 -8.66 36.20 18.93
C SER A 444 -9.14 37.22 17.88
N ARG A 445 -9.38 36.77 16.64
CA ARG A 445 -9.73 37.67 15.54
C ARG A 445 -11.23 37.97 15.43
N PHE A 446 -12.08 37.02 15.81
CA PHE A 446 -13.54 37.19 15.67
C PHE A 446 -14.24 37.55 16.99
N GLY A 447 -13.57 37.44 18.14
CA GLY A 447 -14.16 37.75 19.44
C GLY A 447 -15.40 36.89 19.77
N PRO A 448 -15.87 36.86 21.02
CA PRO A 448 -17.06 36.10 21.39
C PRO A 448 -18.40 36.78 21.00
N GLY A 449 -18.40 37.83 20.18
CA GLY A 449 -19.56 38.74 20.02
C GLY A 449 -19.92 39.17 18.60
N GLN A 450 -19.39 38.52 17.55
CA GLN A 450 -19.84 38.73 16.16
C GLN A 450 -20.33 37.45 15.51
#